data_AF-A0A962XC56-F1
#
_entry.id   AF-A0A962XC56-F1
#
_cell.length_a   1.000
_cell.length_b   1.000
_cell.length_c   1.000
_cell.angle_alpha   90.00
_cell.angle_beta   90.00
_cell.angle_gamma   90.00
#
_symmetry.space_group_name_H-M   'P 1'
#
loop_
_entity.id
_entity.type
_entity.pdbx_description
1 polymer ?
#
loop_
_entity_poly.entity_id
_entity_poly.type
_entity_poly.pdbx_seq_one_letter_code
_entity_poly.pdbx_strand_id
1 'polypeptide(L)'
;PGPGYCHFPLAYDAHYFDMLTAEQVRTKYRKGRPVREWFCPPNRRNEALDARVYALAALLSRPINWTQLANMPSAPASIPAPKAQPKSSFINRPSGQSWIRR
;
A
#
# COMPACT_ATOMS: atom_id res chain seq x y z
N PRO A 1 -9.89 -10.59 -3.17
CA PRO A 1 -10.77 -9.62 -3.86
C PRO A 1 -10.46 -9.57 -5.36
N GLY A 2 -11.46 -9.27 -6.20
CA GLY A 2 -11.37 -9.32 -7.68
C GLY A 2 -11.47 -7.94 -8.35
N PRO A 3 -11.62 -7.90 -9.69
CA PRO A 3 -11.75 -6.66 -10.46
C PRO A 3 -12.91 -5.78 -9.99
N GLY A 4 -12.75 -4.46 -10.04
CA GLY A 4 -13.76 -3.49 -9.63
C GLY A 4 -13.76 -3.12 -8.14
N TYR A 5 -12.91 -3.78 -7.32
CA TYR A 5 -12.73 -3.44 -5.91
C TYR A 5 -11.53 -2.51 -5.72
N CYS A 6 -11.66 -1.55 -4.79
CA CYS A 6 -10.52 -0.80 -4.29
C CYS A 6 -9.79 -1.63 -3.23
N HIS A 7 -8.51 -1.91 -3.45
CA HIS A 7 -7.67 -2.58 -2.46
C HIS A 7 -7.04 -1.55 -1.52
N PHE A 8 -7.07 -1.83 -0.22
CA PHE A 8 -6.48 -0.99 0.82
C PHE A 8 -5.47 -1.82 1.64
N PRO A 9 -4.28 -1.28 1.94
CA PRO A 9 -3.35 -1.84 2.92
C PRO A 9 -4.00 -1.98 4.31
N LEU A 10 -3.65 -3.06 5.01
CA LEU A 10 -4.07 -3.31 6.40
C LEU A 10 -3.52 -2.27 7.39
N ALA A 11 -2.51 -1.50 7.00
CA ALA A 11 -1.89 -0.47 7.84
C ALA A 11 -2.68 0.85 7.87
N TYR A 12 -3.70 1.02 7.03
CA TYR A 12 -4.53 2.22 7.03
C TYR A 12 -5.49 2.21 8.21
N ASP A 13 -5.52 3.31 8.93
CA ASP A 13 -6.38 3.54 10.08
C ASP A 13 -7.70 4.21 9.68
N ALA A 14 -8.62 4.38 10.65
CA ALA A 14 -9.90 5.05 10.41
C ALA A 14 -9.71 6.48 9.88
N HIS A 15 -8.66 7.18 10.33
CA HIS A 15 -8.34 8.53 9.89
C HIS A 15 -8.07 8.60 8.38
N TYR A 16 -7.41 7.61 7.79
CA TYR A 16 -7.27 7.53 6.33
C TYR A 16 -8.62 7.51 5.60
N PHE A 17 -9.57 6.71 6.08
CA PHE A 17 -10.90 6.59 5.47
C PHE A 17 -11.74 7.86 5.70
N ASP A 18 -11.58 8.51 6.85
CA ASP A 18 -12.17 9.82 7.11
C ASP A 18 -11.72 10.88 6.11
N MET A 19 -10.43 10.90 5.76
CA MET A 19 -9.89 11.81 4.75
C MET A 19 -10.34 11.42 3.34
N LEU A 20 -10.46 10.10 3.07
CA LEU A 20 -10.92 9.58 1.77
C LEU A 20 -12.35 10.02 1.44
N THR A 21 -13.21 10.16 2.46
CA THR A 21 -14.60 10.61 2.31
C THR A 21 -14.80 12.05 2.81
N ALA A 22 -13.74 12.87 2.84
CA ALA A 22 -13.82 14.21 3.41
C ALA A 22 -14.66 15.17 2.56
N GLU A 23 -14.68 14.99 1.25
CA GLU A 23 -15.47 15.84 0.35
C GLU A 23 -16.94 15.44 0.33
N GLN A 24 -17.80 16.44 0.25
CA GLN A 24 -19.24 16.26 0.13
C GLN A 24 -19.80 17.18 -0.94
N VAL A 25 -20.92 16.77 -1.54
CA VAL A 25 -21.63 17.58 -2.53
C VAL A 25 -22.56 18.56 -1.81
N ARG A 26 -22.47 19.84 -2.15
CA ARG A 26 -23.50 20.84 -1.80
C ARG A 26 -24.13 21.45 -3.05
N THR A 27 -25.34 21.95 -2.87
CA THR A 27 -26.03 22.76 -3.88
C THR A 27 -25.75 24.22 -3.60
N LYS A 28 -25.09 24.91 -4.53
CA LYS A 28 -24.86 26.36 -4.48
C LYS A 28 -25.62 27.04 -5.61
N TYR A 29 -26.27 28.16 -5.33
CA TYR A 29 -26.94 28.94 -6.37
C TYR A 29 -25.97 29.87 -7.07
N ARG A 30 -25.89 29.78 -8.40
CA ARG A 30 -25.16 30.73 -9.24
C ARG A 30 -26.11 31.30 -10.28
N LYS A 31 -26.28 32.63 -10.31
CA LYS A 31 -27.22 33.33 -11.21
C LYS A 31 -28.65 32.76 -11.14
N GLY A 32 -29.13 32.48 -9.93
CA GLY A 32 -30.48 31.93 -9.70
C GLY A 32 -30.67 30.45 -10.04
N ARG A 33 -29.64 29.74 -10.52
CA ARG A 33 -29.71 28.31 -10.84
C ARG A 33 -28.95 27.47 -9.79
N PRO A 34 -29.51 26.34 -9.32
CA PRO A 34 -28.81 25.44 -8.42
C PRO A 34 -27.69 24.72 -9.18
N VAL A 35 -26.48 24.74 -8.63
CA VAL A 35 -25.29 24.06 -9.15
C VAL A 35 -24.78 23.11 -8.06
N ARG A 36 -24.52 21.85 -8.42
CA ARG A 36 -23.86 20.90 -7.53
C ARG A 36 -22.36 21.18 -7.55
N GLU A 37 -21.78 21.47 -6.40
CA GLU A 37 -20.33 21.61 -6.24
C GLU A 37 -19.85 20.67 -5.13
N TRP A 38 -18.71 20.03 -5.40
CA TRP A 38 -17.96 19.30 -4.37
C TRP A 38 -17.21 20.31 -3.53
N PHE A 39 -17.25 20.14 -2.21
CA PHE A 39 -16.50 20.99 -1.29
C PHE A 39 -15.97 20.14 -0.14
N CYS A 40 -14.77 20.52 0.33
CA CYS A 40 -14.22 20.02 1.58
C CYS A 40 -14.75 20.90 2.73
N PRO A 41 -15.42 20.33 3.75
CA PRO A 41 -15.84 21.06 4.94
C PRO A 41 -14.64 21.67 5.69
N PRO A 42 -14.83 22.82 6.37
CA PRO A 42 -13.78 23.37 7.22
C PRO A 42 -13.42 22.37 8.31
N ASN A 43 -12.15 22.37 8.73
CA ASN A 43 -11.60 21.45 9.75
C ASN A 43 -11.54 19.96 9.34
N ARG A 44 -11.80 19.61 8.08
CA ARG A 44 -11.48 18.28 7.53
C ARG A 44 -10.25 18.34 6.63
N ARG A 45 -9.47 17.27 6.69
CA ARG A 45 -8.33 17.03 5.81
C ARG A 45 -8.72 16.04 4.70
N ASN A 46 -8.21 16.21 3.49
CA ASN A 46 -8.61 15.42 2.30
C ASN A 46 -7.40 14.82 1.55
N GLU A 47 -6.20 14.75 2.14
CA GLU A 47 -4.99 14.35 1.42
C GLU A 47 -5.07 12.91 0.89
N ALA A 48 -5.81 12.02 1.57
CA ALA A 48 -6.01 10.64 1.10
C ALA A 48 -6.81 10.56 -0.20
N LEU A 49 -7.82 11.42 -0.36
CA LEU A 49 -8.60 11.52 -1.58
C LEU A 49 -7.77 12.15 -2.70
N ASP A 50 -7.11 13.28 -2.40
CA ASP A 50 -6.29 14.01 -3.37
C ASP A 50 -5.15 13.14 -3.92
N ALA A 51 -4.47 12.39 -3.06
CA ALA A 51 -3.42 11.46 -3.46
C ALA A 51 -3.93 10.39 -4.44
N ARG A 52 -5.15 9.87 -4.23
CA ARG A 52 -5.76 8.90 -5.15
C ARG A 52 -6.17 9.53 -6.47
N VAL A 53 -6.76 10.72 -6.43
CA VAL A 53 -7.15 11.46 -7.63
C VAL A 53 -5.93 11.79 -8.47
N TYR A 54 -4.84 12.25 -7.85
CA TYR A 54 -3.59 12.55 -8.55
C TYR A 54 -2.90 11.29 -9.07
N ALA A 55 -2.87 10.20 -8.31
CA ALA A 55 -2.37 8.92 -8.81
C ALA A 55 -3.15 8.44 -10.04
N LEU A 56 -4.48 8.57 -10.01
CA LEU A 56 -5.34 8.24 -11.16
C LEU A 56 -5.08 9.19 -12.33
N ALA A 57 -4.98 10.50 -12.09
CA ALA A 57 -4.69 11.48 -13.13
C ALA A 57 -3.33 11.22 -13.80
N ALA A 58 -2.30 10.89 -13.03
CA ALA A 58 -0.98 10.53 -13.53
C ALA A 58 -1.02 9.23 -14.36
N LEU A 59 -1.81 8.24 -13.91
CA LEU A 59 -2.02 6.99 -14.64
C LEU A 59 -2.70 7.23 -15.99
N LEU A 60 -3.74 8.06 -16.03
CA LEU A 60 -4.49 8.39 -17.24
C LEU A 60 -3.71 9.28 -18.21
N SER A 61 -2.84 10.15 -17.68
CA SER A 61 -2.03 11.08 -18.48
C SER A 61 -0.89 10.35 -19.20
N ARG A 62 -0.46 9.19 -18.70
CA ARG A 62 0.59 8.40 -19.33
C ARG A 62 -0.03 7.46 -20.38
N PRO A 63 0.48 7.45 -21.63
CA PRO A 63 0.09 6.43 -22.60
C PRO A 63 0.67 5.07 -22.16
N ILE A 64 -0.17 4.25 -21.55
CA ILE A 64 0.19 2.93 -21.02
C ILE A 64 -0.33 1.86 -21.97
N ASN A 65 0.55 0.96 -22.42
CA ASN A 65 0.15 -0.21 -23.19
C ASN A 65 -0.30 -1.34 -22.24
N TRP A 66 -1.61 -1.38 -21.97
CA TRP A 66 -2.23 -2.34 -21.05
C TRP A 66 -2.09 -3.80 -21.50
N THR A 67 -2.11 -4.07 -22.82
CA THR A 67 -1.99 -5.44 -23.33
C THR A 67 -0.60 -6.00 -23.06
N GLN A 68 0.44 -5.18 -23.23
CA GLN A 68 1.80 -5.56 -22.93
C GLN A 68 2.02 -5.79 -21.43
N LEU A 69 1.47 -4.92 -20.57
CA LEU A 69 1.56 -5.07 -19.10
C LEU A 69 0.86 -6.33 -18.59
N ALA A 70 -0.32 -6.67 -19.13
CA ALA A 70 -1.05 -7.87 -18.73
C ALA A 70 -0.28 -9.17 -19.03
N ASN A 71 0.56 -9.16 -20.07
CA ASN A 71 1.39 -10.29 -20.47
C ASN A 71 2.71 -10.37 -19.70
N MET A 72 3.06 -9.36 -18.89
CA MET A 72 4.24 -9.43 -18.04
C MET A 72 3.98 -10.46 -16.93
N PRO A 73 4.76 -11.56 -16.85
CA PRO A 73 4.56 -12.54 -15.80
C PRO A 73 4.75 -11.86 -14.45
N SER A 74 3.74 -11.94 -13.58
CA SER A 74 3.86 -11.43 -12.22
C SER A 74 4.96 -12.22 -11.52
N ALA A 75 6.04 -11.54 -11.12
CA ALA A 75 7.06 -12.16 -10.28
C ALA A 75 6.36 -12.80 -9.07
N PRO A 76 6.70 -14.05 -8.69
CA PRO A 76 6.10 -14.67 -7.52
C PRO A 76 6.32 -13.74 -6.34
N ALA A 77 5.24 -13.44 -5.59
CA ALA A 77 5.31 -12.64 -4.39
C ALA A 77 6.50 -13.12 -3.56
N SER A 78 7.46 -12.22 -3.30
CA SER A 78 8.71 -12.56 -2.63
C SER A 78 8.41 -13.40 -1.40
N ILE A 79 8.78 -14.68 -1.42
CA ILE A 79 8.75 -15.52 -0.24
C ILE A 79 9.54 -14.74 0.81
N PRO A 80 8.98 -14.43 2.00
CA PRO A 80 9.72 -13.70 3.01
C PRO A 80 11.03 -14.43 3.23
N ALA A 81 12.14 -13.69 3.11
CA ALA A 81 13.48 -14.27 3.22
C ALA A 81 13.53 -15.19 4.46
N PRO A 82 13.99 -16.45 4.32
CA PRO A 82 14.05 -17.35 5.46
C PRO A 82 14.86 -16.66 6.55
N LYS A 83 14.27 -16.54 7.76
CA LYS A 83 14.96 -15.96 8.92
C LYS A 83 16.32 -16.65 9.03
N ALA A 84 17.40 -15.87 8.96
CA ALA A 84 18.75 -16.40 9.04
C ALA A 84 18.87 -17.28 10.28
N GLN A 85 19.13 -18.58 10.10
CA GLN A 85 19.38 -19.47 11.23
C GLN A 85 20.66 -19.01 11.92
N PRO A 86 20.66 -18.85 13.26
CA PRO A 86 21.89 -18.56 13.97
C PRO A 86 22.85 -19.73 13.72
N LYS A 87 24.01 -19.45 13.12
CA LYS A 87 25.08 -20.44 12.99
C LYS A 87 25.49 -20.83 14.40
N SER A 88 25.05 -22.00 14.89
CA SER A 88 25.51 -22.50 16.17
C SER A 88 27.00 -22.82 16.03
N SER A 89 27.84 -22.01 16.67
CA SER A 89 29.27 -22.26 16.84
C SER A 89 29.51 -23.34 17.90
N PHE A 90 28.72 -24.41 17.88
CA PHE A 90 28.94 -25.54 18.78
C PHE A 90 30.03 -26.42 18.19
N ILE A 91 31.28 -26.04 18.48
CA ILE A 91 32.44 -26.92 18.31
C ILE A 91 32.17 -28.15 19.17
N ASN A 92 31.89 -29.28 18.52
CA ASN A 92 31.66 -30.54 19.18
C ASN A 92 33.01 -31.05 19.71
N ARG A 93 33.34 -30.66 20.94
CA ARG A 93 34.56 -31.11 21.62
C ARG A 93 34.27 -32.52 22.16
N PRO A 94 34.92 -33.59 21.67
CA PRO A 94 34.69 -34.92 22.21
C PRO A 94 35.14 -34.95 23.68
N SER A 95 34.19 -35.23 24.57
CA SER A 95 34.45 -35.46 25.98
C SER A 95 35.21 -36.77 26.13
N GLY A 96 36.51 -36.69 26.42
CA GLY A 96 37.28 -37.88 26.80
C GLY A 96 38.77 -37.94 26.47
N GLN A 97 39.36 -36.96 25.78
CA GLN A 97 40.81 -36.99 25.54
C GLN A 97 41.59 -36.26 26.65
N SER A 98 42.18 -37.03 27.57
CA SER A 98 43.21 -36.55 28.49
C SER A 98 44.51 -36.29 27.73
N TRP A 99 45.07 -35.10 27.87
CA TRP A 99 46.25 -34.60 27.16
C TRP A 99 47.59 -35.13 27.70
N ILE A 100 47.57 -36.14 28.58
CA ILE A 100 48.77 -36.69 29.21
C ILE A 100 48.91 -38.15 28.79
N ARG A 101 49.93 -38.47 28.00
CA ARG A 101 50.45 -39.84 27.86
C ARG A 101 51.73 -39.92 28.69
N ARG A 102 51.78 -40.91 29.59
CA ARG A 102 53.00 -41.36 30.27
C ARG A 102 53.93 -42.04 29.27
#